data_AF-A0A1I2IFM3-F1
#
_entry.id   AF-A0A1I2IFM3-F1
#
_cell.length_a   1.000
_cell.length_b   1.000
_cell.length_c   1.000
_cell.angle_alpha   90.00
_cell.angle_beta   90.00
_cell.angle_gamma   90.00
#
_symmetry.space_group_name_H-M   'P 1'
#
loop_
_entity.id
_entity.type
_entity.pdbx_description
1 polymer ?
#
loop_
_entity_poly.entity_id
_entity_poly.type
_entity_poly.pdbx_seq_one_letter_code
_entity_poly.pdbx_strand_id
1 'polypeptide(L)'
;MSKVLITGMSGTGKSSALIELATHGYRVVDTDEPGWREYRALPDPPDEAHQGEWMWVEAKISGLLDAVDDRSLFVQGCVRNQSEFSDRFDAIVLLSAPLEVMLDRVARRTTNPYGKTALERRMIEADLVEVEPLLRAGCTHELDAARPLHEVVSDLIAIASSASASG
;
A
#
# COMPACT_ATOMS: atom_id res chain seq x y z
N MET A 1 -3.96 -18.53 -9.06
CA MET A 1 -3.61 -17.80 -7.82
C MET A 1 -3.12 -16.45 -8.24
N SER A 2 -3.61 -15.39 -7.61
CA SER A 2 -3.29 -14.02 -7.98
C SER A 2 -2.36 -13.36 -6.97
N LYS A 3 -1.55 -12.42 -7.44
CA LYS A 3 -0.71 -11.52 -6.66
C LYS A 3 -1.30 -10.13 -6.81
N VAL A 4 -1.74 -9.55 -5.69
CA VAL A 4 -2.41 -8.26 -5.66
C VAL A 4 -1.58 -7.28 -4.82
N LEU A 5 -1.23 -6.13 -5.39
CA LEU A 5 -0.65 -5.02 -4.66
C LEU A 5 -1.77 -4.11 -4.14
N ILE A 6 -1.79 -3.84 -2.84
CA ILE A 6 -2.62 -2.82 -2.22
C ILE A 6 -1.74 -1.60 -1.92
N THR A 7 -2.00 -0.50 -2.62
CA THR A 7 -1.28 0.77 -2.46
C THR A 7 -2.22 1.90 -2.05
N GLY A 8 -1.65 3.06 -1.73
CA GLY A 8 -2.39 4.25 -1.30
C GLY A 8 -1.74 4.97 -0.14
N MET A 9 -2.26 6.14 0.18
CA MET A 9 -1.66 7.06 1.16
C MET A 9 -1.77 6.59 2.61
N SER A 10 -1.00 7.20 3.51
CA SER A 10 -1.12 6.91 4.95
C SER A 10 -2.51 7.31 5.45
N GLY A 11 -3.21 6.37 6.10
CA GLY A 11 -4.57 6.60 6.61
C GLY A 11 -5.69 6.02 5.74
N THR A 12 -5.38 5.47 4.55
CA THR A 12 -6.39 4.86 3.67
C THR A 12 -6.87 3.47 4.12
N GLY A 13 -6.18 2.84 5.08
CA GLY A 13 -6.64 1.59 5.70
C GLY A 13 -5.99 0.31 5.16
N LYS A 14 -4.90 0.40 4.37
CA LYS A 14 -4.15 -0.74 3.81
C LYS A 14 -3.87 -1.85 4.83
N SER A 15 -3.26 -1.52 5.98
CA SER A 15 -2.94 -2.52 7.02
C SER A 15 -4.20 -3.17 7.61
N SER A 16 -5.30 -2.42 7.78
CA SER A 16 -6.57 -2.99 8.27
C SER A 16 -7.17 -3.97 7.25
N ALA A 17 -7.14 -3.62 5.96
CA ALA A 17 -7.59 -4.52 4.90
C ALA A 17 -6.73 -5.79 4.85
N LEU A 18 -5.41 -5.63 5.03
CA LEU A 18 -4.47 -6.76 5.04
C LEU A 18 -4.74 -7.73 6.20
N ILE A 19 -5.03 -7.22 7.40
CA ILE A 19 -5.40 -8.04 8.57
C ILE A 19 -6.69 -8.83 8.28
N GLU A 20 -7.73 -8.19 7.76
CA GLU A 20 -8.99 -8.86 7.45
C GLU A 20 -8.78 -9.92 6.36
N LEU A 21 -8.04 -9.63 5.29
CA LEU A 21 -7.69 -10.60 4.24
C LEU A 21 -6.99 -11.84 4.81
N ALA A 22 -6.11 -11.67 5.80
CA ALA A 22 -5.49 -12.80 6.49
C ALA A 22 -6.53 -13.67 7.22
N THR A 23 -7.56 -13.08 7.83
CA THR A 23 -8.65 -13.83 8.47
C THR A 23 -9.53 -14.59 7.49
N HIS A 24 -9.58 -14.16 6.22
CA HIS A 24 -10.23 -14.88 5.11
C HIS A 24 -9.32 -15.98 4.50
N GLY A 25 -8.15 -16.23 5.07
CA GLY A 25 -7.25 -17.31 4.66
C GLY A 25 -6.27 -16.98 3.53
N TYR A 26 -6.21 -15.72 3.10
CA TYR A 26 -5.25 -15.29 2.09
C TYR A 26 -3.84 -15.18 2.65
N ARG A 27 -2.85 -15.36 1.77
CA ARG A 27 -1.47 -15.03 2.12
C ARG A 27 -1.32 -13.52 2.05
N VAL A 28 -0.78 -12.91 3.10
CA VAL A 28 -0.58 -11.47 3.17
C VAL A 28 0.85 -11.11 3.54
N VAL A 29 1.36 -10.00 3.00
CA VAL A 29 2.66 -9.44 3.37
C VAL A 29 2.55 -7.93 3.56
N ASP A 30 2.95 -7.48 4.75
CA ASP A 30 3.11 -6.07 5.07
C ASP A 30 4.55 -5.62 4.77
N THR A 31 4.76 -4.85 3.71
CA THR A 31 6.11 -4.38 3.33
C THR A 31 6.59 -3.16 4.13
N ASP A 32 5.74 -2.62 5.01
CA ASP A 32 6.17 -1.62 5.98
C ASP A 32 6.93 -2.26 7.16
N GLU A 33 6.81 -3.59 7.35
CA GLU A 33 7.54 -4.32 8.38
C GLU A 33 9.06 -4.35 8.12
N PRO A 34 9.88 -4.46 9.19
CA PRO A 34 11.32 -4.47 9.08
C PRO A 34 11.85 -5.50 8.09
N GLY A 35 12.77 -5.05 7.23
CA GLY A 35 13.48 -5.90 6.29
C GLY A 35 12.87 -5.97 4.90
N TRP A 36 11.63 -5.53 4.66
CA TRP A 36 11.09 -5.43 3.30
C TRP A 36 11.52 -4.17 2.56
N ARG A 37 11.90 -3.15 3.31
CA ARG A 37 12.32 -1.84 2.81
C ARG A 37 13.58 -1.36 3.49
N GLU A 38 14.30 -0.50 2.80
CA GLU A 38 15.51 0.17 3.25
C GLU A 38 15.39 1.67 2.98
N TYR A 39 15.97 2.49 3.86
CA TYR A 39 15.99 3.93 3.68
C TYR A 39 17.19 4.29 2.80
N ARG A 40 16.91 4.89 1.64
CA ARG A 40 17.94 5.36 0.70
C ARG A 40 18.01 6.88 0.78
N ALA A 41 19.19 7.42 1.09
CA ALA A 41 19.40 8.86 1.08
C ALA A 41 19.23 9.43 -0.33
N LEU A 42 18.59 10.59 -0.45
CA LEU A 42 18.55 11.33 -1.71
C LEU A 42 19.93 11.98 -1.94
N PRO A 43 20.48 11.95 -3.16
CA PRO A 43 21.75 12.61 -3.46
C PRO A 43 21.71 14.11 -3.18
N ASP A 44 20.58 14.76 -3.53
CA ASP A 44 20.33 16.18 -3.34
C ASP A 44 18.96 16.37 -2.63
N PRO A 45 18.92 16.27 -1.30
CA PRO A 45 17.66 16.37 -0.55
C PRO A 45 17.12 17.81 -0.59
N PRO A 46 15.81 18.01 -0.80
CA PRO A 46 15.23 19.35 -0.92
C PRO A 46 15.21 20.11 0.43
N ASP A 47 15.20 19.39 1.56
CA ASP A 47 15.25 19.95 2.91
C ASP A 47 15.71 18.90 3.95
N GLU A 48 15.86 19.31 5.21
CA GLU A 48 16.27 18.45 6.34
C GLU A 48 15.26 17.36 6.70
N ALA A 49 13.98 17.52 6.35
CA ALA A 49 12.94 16.53 6.61
C ALA A 49 12.90 15.43 5.53
N HIS A 50 13.34 15.73 4.31
CA HIS A 50 13.30 14.85 3.14
C HIS A 50 14.70 14.41 2.72
N GLN A 51 15.46 13.83 3.65
CA GLN A 51 16.85 13.39 3.42
C GLN A 51 16.97 12.11 2.56
N GLY A 52 15.85 11.45 2.28
CA GLY A 52 15.83 10.12 1.72
C GLY A 52 14.41 9.57 1.66
N GLU A 53 14.31 8.37 1.10
CA GLU A 53 13.04 7.70 0.90
C GLU A 53 13.17 6.22 1.24
N TRP A 54 12.07 5.64 1.71
CA TRP A 54 11.97 4.20 1.87
C TRP A 54 11.75 3.56 0.50
N MET A 55 12.59 2.59 0.17
CA MET A 55 12.50 1.77 -1.03
C MET A 55 12.34 0.32 -0.64
N TRP A 56 11.58 -0.44 -1.42
CA TRP A 56 11.59 -1.89 -1.26
C TRP A 56 12.98 -2.47 -1.53
N VAL A 57 13.35 -3.47 -0.73
CA VAL A 57 14.52 -4.32 -0.98
C VAL A 57 14.18 -5.26 -2.13
N GLU A 58 14.62 -4.90 -3.33
CA GLU A 58 14.20 -5.52 -4.59
C GLU A 58 14.36 -7.05 -4.58
N ALA A 59 15.50 -7.56 -4.08
CA ALA A 59 15.74 -9.01 -4.02
C ALA A 59 14.70 -9.75 -3.15
N LYS A 60 14.20 -9.12 -2.08
CA LYS A 60 13.17 -9.73 -1.23
C LYS A 60 11.80 -9.69 -1.86
N ILE A 61 11.45 -8.58 -2.53
CA ILE A 61 10.18 -8.48 -3.27
C ILE A 61 10.17 -9.48 -4.43
N SER A 62 11.26 -9.57 -5.20
CA SER A 62 11.41 -10.58 -6.25
C SER A 62 11.22 -11.98 -5.69
N GLY A 63 11.94 -12.34 -4.63
CA GLY A 63 11.82 -13.66 -4.00
C GLY A 63 10.41 -13.94 -3.46
N LEU A 64 9.73 -12.94 -2.90
CA LEU A 64 8.34 -13.05 -2.46
C LEU A 64 7.41 -13.36 -3.63
N LEU A 65 7.55 -12.61 -4.72
CA LEU A 65 6.71 -12.72 -5.90
C LEU A 65 7.08 -13.93 -6.77
N ASP A 66 8.27 -14.53 -6.61
CA ASP A 66 8.68 -15.77 -7.28
C ASP A 66 8.19 -17.02 -6.54
N ALA A 67 7.87 -16.89 -5.24
CA ALA A 67 7.43 -18.00 -4.43
C ALA A 67 6.10 -18.58 -4.93
N VAL A 68 6.06 -19.90 -5.09
CA VAL A 68 4.83 -20.66 -5.37
C VAL A 68 4.10 -20.91 -4.05
N ASP A 69 2.83 -20.53 -3.99
CA ASP A 69 1.92 -20.79 -2.87
C ASP A 69 0.52 -21.08 -3.45
N ASP A 70 -0.21 -22.00 -2.82
CA ASP A 70 -1.57 -22.38 -3.22
C ASP A 70 -2.63 -21.36 -2.78
N ARG A 71 -2.23 -20.21 -2.23
CA ARG A 71 -3.12 -19.10 -1.87
C ARG A 71 -2.79 -17.88 -2.71
N SER A 72 -3.81 -17.09 -3.03
CA SER A 72 -3.58 -15.74 -3.56
C SER A 72 -2.83 -14.88 -2.52
N LEU A 73 -1.89 -14.08 -3.01
CA LEU A 73 -1.02 -13.21 -2.24
C LEU A 73 -1.51 -11.76 -2.33
N PHE A 74 -1.70 -11.12 -1.18
CA PHE A 74 -1.85 -9.67 -1.09
C PHE A 74 -0.61 -9.05 -0.47
N VAL A 75 -0.05 -8.04 -1.13
CA VAL A 75 1.10 -7.27 -0.64
C VAL A 75 0.64 -5.85 -0.40
N GLN A 76 0.92 -5.26 0.77
CA GLN A 76 0.63 -3.84 1.01
C GLN A 76 1.93 -3.04 1.05
N GLY A 77 1.93 -1.86 0.43
CA GLY A 77 3.04 -0.93 0.45
C GLY A 77 2.77 0.35 -0.34
N CYS A 78 3.57 1.38 -0.08
CA CYS A 78 3.54 2.63 -0.84
C CYS A 78 4.95 3.21 -0.85
N VAL A 79 5.78 2.77 -1.80
CA VAL A 79 7.16 3.23 -1.99
C VAL A 79 7.41 3.53 -3.46
N ARG A 80 8.39 4.39 -3.76
CA ARG A 80 8.63 4.86 -5.13
C ARG A 80 8.94 3.72 -6.11
N ASN A 81 9.79 2.77 -5.72
CA ASN A 81 10.21 1.67 -6.60
C ASN A 81 9.18 0.52 -6.71
N GLN A 82 7.96 0.68 -6.19
CA GLN A 82 6.92 -0.33 -6.37
C GLN A 82 6.51 -0.48 -7.85
N SER A 83 6.64 0.57 -8.65
CA SER A 83 6.34 0.57 -10.09
C SER A 83 7.20 -0.42 -10.88
N GLU A 84 8.42 -0.68 -10.41
CA GLU A 84 9.36 -1.63 -11.03
C GLU A 84 8.87 -3.08 -10.98
N PHE A 85 7.84 -3.36 -10.18
CA PHE A 85 7.24 -4.69 -10.02
C PHE A 85 5.81 -4.75 -10.55
N SER A 86 5.33 -3.69 -11.21
CA SER A 86 3.92 -3.58 -11.63
C SER A 86 3.48 -4.70 -12.57
N ASP A 87 4.37 -5.14 -13.45
CA ASP A 87 4.20 -6.27 -14.38
C ASP A 87 4.13 -7.64 -13.68
N ARG A 88 4.49 -7.70 -12.40
CA ARG A 88 4.52 -8.93 -11.59
C ARG A 88 3.30 -9.10 -10.69
N PHE A 89 2.40 -8.12 -10.66
CA PHE A 89 1.13 -8.19 -9.97
C PHE A 89 0.01 -8.40 -11.00
N ASP A 90 -0.91 -9.31 -10.71
CA ASP A 90 -2.09 -9.52 -11.54
C ASP A 90 -3.13 -8.40 -11.35
N ALA A 91 -3.08 -7.72 -10.20
CA ALA A 91 -3.81 -6.48 -9.96
C ALA A 91 -3.05 -5.53 -9.01
N ILE A 92 -3.13 -4.24 -9.31
CA ILE A 92 -2.68 -3.14 -8.46
C ILE A 92 -3.90 -2.34 -8.05
N VAL A 93 -4.21 -2.34 -6.76
CA VAL A 93 -5.39 -1.70 -6.19
C VAL A 93 -4.97 -0.49 -5.36
N LEU A 94 -5.38 0.70 -5.79
CA LEU A 94 -5.27 1.92 -5.01
C LEU A 94 -6.45 2.01 -4.03
N LEU A 95 -6.16 2.16 -2.75
CA LEU A 95 -7.13 2.61 -1.75
C LEU A 95 -7.04 4.13 -1.61
N SER A 96 -8.09 4.84 -2.03
CA SER A 96 -8.22 6.29 -1.90
C SER A 96 -9.24 6.65 -0.83
N ALA A 97 -9.08 7.81 -0.18
CA ALA A 97 -10.06 8.32 0.78
C ALA A 97 -9.94 9.85 0.88
N PRO A 98 -11.01 10.57 1.27
CA PRO A 98 -10.92 12.00 1.54
C PRO A 98 -9.90 12.30 2.65
N LEU A 99 -9.20 13.43 2.54
CA LEU A 99 -8.14 13.83 3.46
C LEU A 99 -8.63 13.87 4.92
N GLU A 100 -9.84 14.39 5.15
CA GLU A 100 -10.44 14.46 6.49
C GLU A 100 -10.66 13.07 7.11
N VAL A 101 -11.01 12.07 6.29
CA VAL A 101 -11.17 10.67 6.73
C VAL A 101 -9.80 10.08 7.05
N MET A 102 -8.80 10.32 6.21
CA MET A 102 -7.43 9.87 6.45
C MET A 102 -6.87 10.45 7.75
N LEU A 103 -7.00 11.77 7.96
CA LEU A 103 -6.49 12.45 9.14
C LEU A 103 -7.22 12.04 10.43
N ASP A 104 -8.54 11.82 10.39
CA ASP A 104 -9.30 11.31 11.55
C ASP A 104 -8.83 9.89 11.94
N ARG A 105 -8.66 9.00 10.95
CA ARG A 105 -8.13 7.64 11.19
C ARG A 105 -6.71 7.68 11.75
N VAL A 106 -5.85 8.51 11.17
CA VAL A 106 -4.47 8.72 11.65
C VAL A 106 -4.47 9.29 13.06
N ALA A 107 -5.38 10.18 13.42
CA ALA A 107 -5.50 10.70 14.78
C ALA A 107 -5.91 9.61 15.79
N ARG A 108 -6.81 8.69 15.42
CA ARG A 108 -7.34 7.65 16.31
C ARG A 108 -6.49 6.37 16.39
N ARG A 109 -5.67 6.04 15.38
CA ARG A 109 -4.86 4.81 15.38
C ARG A 109 -3.84 4.78 16.53
N THR A 110 -3.60 3.60 17.10
CA THR A 110 -2.61 3.40 18.18
C THR A 110 -1.37 2.61 17.73
N THR A 111 -1.40 2.05 16.53
CA THR A 111 -0.39 1.11 16.03
C THR A 111 0.77 1.77 15.29
N ASN A 112 0.60 3.01 14.81
CA ASN A 112 1.63 3.75 14.07
C ASN A 112 1.65 5.23 14.51
N PRO A 113 2.80 5.75 15.00
CA PRO A 113 2.93 7.10 15.55
C PRO A 113 3.00 8.20 14.48
N TYR A 114 3.17 7.87 13.20
CA TYR A 114 3.25 8.88 12.12
C TYR A 114 1.92 9.67 12.00
N GLY A 115 1.99 10.94 11.60
CA GLY A 115 0.82 11.79 11.38
C GLY A 115 0.18 12.35 12.66
N LYS A 116 0.86 12.20 13.81
CA LYS A 116 0.39 12.74 15.10
C LYS A 116 0.79 14.20 15.28
N THR A 117 1.90 14.63 14.67
CA THR A 117 2.36 16.01 14.70
C THR A 117 1.78 16.83 13.54
N ALA A 118 1.79 18.16 13.67
CA ALA A 118 1.33 19.05 12.59
C ALA A 118 2.19 18.93 11.32
N LEU A 119 3.49 18.69 11.47
CA LEU A 119 4.40 18.50 10.35
C LEU A 119 4.04 17.24 9.56
N GLU A 120 3.90 16.10 10.22
CA GLU A 120 3.56 14.84 9.55
C GLU A 120 2.16 14.87 8.91
N ARG A 121 1.21 15.64 9.46
CA ARG A 121 -0.10 15.84 8.81
C ARG A 121 0.01 16.64 7.52
N ARG A 122 0.87 17.66 7.48
CA ARG A 122 1.18 18.40 6.25
C ARG A 122 1.87 17.51 5.23
N MET A 123 2.73 16.59 5.68
CA MET A 123 3.33 15.59 4.79
C MET A 123 2.26 14.67 4.19
N ILE A 124 1.29 14.18 4.99
CA ILE A 124 0.17 13.38 4.47
C ILE A 124 -0.65 14.16 3.44
N GLU A 125 -0.90 15.46 3.67
CA GLU A 125 -1.59 16.34 2.73
C GLU A 125 -0.78 16.53 1.43
N ALA A 126 0.53 16.76 1.54
CA ALA A 126 1.42 16.88 0.40
C ALA A 126 1.49 15.58 -0.41
N ASP A 127 1.67 14.44 0.27
CA ASP A 127 1.67 13.10 -0.36
C ASP A 127 0.36 12.85 -1.13
N LEU A 128 -0.79 13.24 -0.56
CA LEU A 128 -2.08 13.09 -1.23
C LEU A 128 -2.14 13.90 -2.54
N VAL A 129 -1.58 15.11 -2.56
CA VAL A 129 -1.57 15.97 -3.76
C VAL A 129 -0.54 15.51 -4.79
N GLU A 130 0.65 15.09 -4.34
CA GLU A 130 1.79 14.84 -5.21
C GLU A 130 1.92 13.37 -5.64
N VAL A 131 1.56 12.43 -4.77
CA VAL A 131 1.80 10.99 -4.95
C VAL A 131 0.54 10.25 -5.38
N GLU A 132 -0.63 10.54 -4.80
CA GLU A 132 -1.87 9.82 -5.16
C GLU A 132 -2.19 9.86 -6.68
N PRO A 133 -2.03 10.99 -7.40
CA PRO A 133 -2.24 11.01 -8.84
C PRO A 133 -1.32 10.03 -9.60
N LEU A 134 -0.09 9.85 -9.14
CA LEU A 134 0.86 8.90 -9.73
C LEU A 134 0.43 7.46 -9.45
N LEU A 135 0.00 7.17 -8.21
CA LEU A 135 -0.55 5.86 -7.85
C LEU A 135 -1.80 5.53 -8.67
N ARG A 136 -2.67 6.51 -8.87
CA ARG A 136 -3.90 6.39 -9.65
C ARG A 136 -3.61 6.12 -11.11
N ALA A 137 -2.61 6.77 -11.69
CA ALA A 137 -2.17 6.53 -13.06
C ALA A 137 -1.57 5.12 -13.25
N GLY A 138 -0.94 4.57 -12.21
CA GLY A 138 -0.30 3.24 -12.25
C GLY A 138 -1.16 2.08 -11.73
N CYS A 139 -2.36 2.34 -11.20
CA CYS A 139 -3.22 1.29 -10.67
C CYS A 139 -4.12 0.66 -11.74
N THR A 140 -4.50 -0.59 -11.51
CA THR A 140 -5.49 -1.30 -12.34
C THR A 140 -6.91 -1.10 -11.81
N HIS A 141 -7.05 -0.88 -10.50
CA HIS A 141 -8.31 -0.70 -9.81
C HIS A 141 -8.13 0.38 -8.76
N GLU A 142 -9.18 1.14 -8.53
CA GLU A 142 -9.24 2.09 -7.42
C GLU A 142 -10.50 1.81 -6.60
N LEU A 143 -10.33 1.75 -5.28
CA LEU A 143 -11.42 1.54 -4.33
C LEU A 143 -11.51 2.73 -3.38
N ASP A 144 -12.72 3.28 -3.25
CA ASP A 144 -13.05 4.22 -2.19
C ASP A 144 -13.00 3.50 -0.84
N ALA A 145 -12.00 3.85 -0.05
CA ALA A 145 -11.73 3.34 1.27
C ALA A 145 -12.38 4.17 2.39
N ALA A 146 -13.18 5.19 2.08
CA ALA A 146 -14.09 5.83 3.04
C ALA A 146 -15.27 4.93 3.41
N ARG A 147 -15.60 3.97 2.54
CA ARG A 147 -16.59 2.91 2.77
C ARG A 147 -16.21 1.99 3.93
N PRO A 148 -17.17 1.23 4.49
CA PRO A 148 -16.89 0.23 5.52
C PRO A 148 -15.81 -0.78 5.10
N LEU A 149 -14.92 -1.15 6.03
CA LEU A 149 -13.77 -2.02 5.75
C LEU A 149 -14.17 -3.36 5.10
N HIS A 150 -15.26 -3.97 5.57
CA HIS A 150 -15.73 -5.26 5.05
C HIS A 150 -16.14 -5.19 3.58
N GLU A 151 -16.66 -4.06 3.10
CA GLU A 151 -17.00 -3.85 1.69
C GLU A 151 -15.72 -3.73 0.85
N VAL A 152 -14.76 -2.93 1.32
CA VAL A 152 -13.45 -2.78 0.65
C VAL A 152 -12.74 -4.14 0.53
N VAL A 153 -12.77 -4.95 1.59
CA VAL A 153 -12.17 -6.29 1.60
C VAL A 153 -12.91 -7.24 0.67
N SER A 154 -14.25 -7.19 0.63
CA SER A 154 -15.04 -7.96 -0.33
C SER A 154 -14.66 -7.64 -1.78
N ASP A 155 -14.46 -6.35 -2.10
CA ASP A 155 -14.03 -5.91 -3.43
C ASP A 155 -12.60 -6.39 -3.76
N LEU A 156 -11.67 -6.32 -2.80
CA LEU A 156 -10.31 -6.85 -2.95
C LEU A 156 -10.31 -8.37 -3.24
N ILE A 157 -11.17 -9.12 -2.56
CA ILE A 157 -11.36 -10.57 -2.78
C ILE A 157 -11.92 -10.85 -4.17
N ALA A 158 -12.91 -10.07 -4.60
CA ALA A 158 -13.49 -10.20 -5.94
C ALA A 158 -12.45 -9.94 -7.04
N ILE A 159 -11.62 -8.90 -6.88
CA ILE A 159 -10.52 -8.58 -7.80
C ILE A 159 -9.48 -9.70 -7.86
N ALA A 160 -9.07 -10.26 -6.73
CA ALA A 160 -8.13 -11.39 -6.71
C ALA A 160 -8.72 -12.63 -7.42
N SER A 161 -10.02 -12.86 -7.25
CA SER A 161 -10.72 -13.99 -7.86
C SER A 161 -10.82 -13.84 -9.39
N SER A 162 -11.10 -12.63 -9.88
CA SER A 162 -11.15 -12.37 -11.34
C SER A 162 -9.76 -12.44 -11.98
N ALA A 163 -8.75 -11.88 -11.34
CA ALA A 163 -7.37 -11.92 -11.80
C ALA A 163 -6.82 -13.36 -11.91
N SER A 164 -7.23 -14.23 -10.97
CA SER A 164 -6.90 -15.66 -11.01
C SER A 164 -7.55 -16.43 -12.15
N ALA A 165 -8.64 -15.91 -12.74
CA ALA A 165 -9.36 -16.56 -13.85
C ALA A 165 -8.84 -16.13 -15.23
N SER A 166 -8.06 -15.04 -15.31
CA SER A 166 -7.51 -14.48 -16.55
C SER A 166 -6.08 -14.91 -16.89
N GLY A 167 -5.40 -15.63 -15.98
CA GLY A 167 -4.06 -16.19 -16.17
C GLY A 167 -4.08 -17.71 -16.28
#